data_AF-S8EL67-F1
#
_entry.id   AF-S8EL67-F1
#
_cell.length_a   1.000
_cell.length_b   1.000
_cell.length_c   1.000
_cell.angle_alpha   90.00
_cell.angle_beta   90.00
_cell.angle_gamma   90.00
#
_symmetry.space_group_name_H-M   'P 1'
#
loop_
_entity.id
_entity.type
_entity.pdbx_description
1 polymer ?
#
loop_
_entity_poly.entity_id
_entity_poly.type
_entity_poly.pdbx_seq_one_letter_code
_entity_poly.pdbx_strand_id
1 'polypeptide(L)'
;IGLQGSYFLMISHGIISGALFLCIGILYDRYHTRILYYYGGLVNVMPIFSIVFLIFILSNMGFPGTSGFVGEILILISFFSFNIKVSFFLSSSMVLSAVYSL
;
A
#
# COMPACT_ATOMS: atom_id res chain seq x y z
N ILE A 1 -12.06 11.01 15.92
CA ILE A 1 -12.00 10.07 14.77
C ILE A 1 -10.62 10.10 14.10
N GLY A 2 -10.07 11.27 13.76
CA GLY A 2 -8.79 11.36 13.04
C GLY A 2 -7.61 10.67 13.73
N LEU A 3 -7.46 10.87 15.05
CA LEU A 3 -6.40 10.20 15.84
C LEU A 3 -6.52 8.67 15.82
N GLN A 4 -7.74 8.14 15.90
CA GLN A 4 -7.98 6.69 15.82
C GLN A 4 -7.63 6.16 14.42
N GLY A 5 -7.98 6.91 13.38
CA GLY A 5 -7.58 6.61 12.00
C GLY A 5 -6.06 6.60 11.83
N SER A 6 -5.35 7.58 12.42
CA SER A 6 -3.88 7.61 12.36
C SER A 6 -3.23 6.45 13.10
N TYR A 7 -3.75 6.03 14.26
CA TYR A 7 -3.23 4.85 14.95
C TYR A 7 -3.43 3.58 14.12
N PHE A 8 -4.60 3.41 13.52
CA PHE A 8 -4.87 2.29 12.62
C PHE A 8 -3.92 2.30 11.43
N LEU A 9 -3.74 3.46 10.80
CA LEU A 9 -2.88 3.62 9.63
C LEU A 9 -1.40 3.34 9.96
N MET A 10 -0.90 3.79 11.11
CA MET A 10 0.47 3.51 11.54
C MET A 10 0.72 2.01 11.75
N ILE A 11 -0.22 1.31 12.38
CA ILE A 11 -0.13 -0.13 12.62
C ILE A 11 -0.21 -0.89 11.30
N SER A 12 -1.18 -0.57 10.44
CA SER A 12 -1.32 -1.21 9.14
C SER A 12 -0.10 -0.96 8.27
N HIS A 13 0.39 0.28 8.22
CA HIS A 13 1.55 0.65 7.43
C HIS A 13 2.80 -0.09 7.88
N GLY A 14 3.04 -0.25 9.19
CA GLY A 14 4.17 -1.02 9.71
C GLY A 14 4.15 -2.48 9.25
N ILE A 15 2.98 -3.11 9.22
CA ILE A 15 2.83 -4.51 8.79
C ILE A 15 3.01 -4.63 7.26
N ILE A 16 2.36 -3.75 6.49
CA ILE A 16 2.37 -3.79 5.02
C ILE A 16 3.76 -3.44 4.47
N SER A 17 4.39 -2.39 4.98
CA SER A 17 5.74 -2.00 4.57
C SER A 17 6.76 -3.08 4.90
N GLY A 18 6.70 -3.67 6.10
CA GLY A 18 7.57 -4.79 6.49
C GLY A 18 7.42 -5.99 5.55
N ALA A 19 6.18 -6.34 5.18
CA ALA A 19 5.91 -7.42 4.24
C ALA A 19 6.44 -7.12 2.83
N LEU A 20 6.24 -5.90 2.32
CA LEU A 20 6.75 -5.48 1.00
C LEU A 20 8.29 -5.47 0.95
N PHE A 21 8.95 -4.99 2.01
CA PHE A 21 10.41 -5.06 2.12
C PHE A 21 10.92 -6.50 2.11
N LEU A 22 10.22 -7.41 2.79
CA LEU A 22 10.54 -8.83 2.77
C LEU A 22 10.37 -9.41 1.35
N CYS A 23 9.28 -9.08 0.65
CA CYS A 23 9.06 -9.52 -0.73
C CYS A 23 10.19 -9.06 -1.68
N ILE A 24 10.62 -7.81 -1.57
CA ILE A 24 11.75 -7.27 -2.36
C ILE A 24 13.06 -7.95 -1.96
N GLY A 25 13.25 -8.26 -0.68
CA GLY A 25 14.40 -9.03 -0.19
C GLY A 25 14.49 -10.41 -0.83
N ILE A 26 13.38 -11.13 -0.93
CA ILE A 26 13.31 -12.45 -1.60
C ILE A 26 13.67 -12.32 -3.08
N LEU A 27 13.16 -11.29 -3.77
CA LEU A 27 13.50 -11.04 -5.18
C LEU A 27 14.99 -10.76 -5.35
N TYR A 28 15.55 -9.92 -4.49
CA TYR A 28 16.96 -9.59 -4.54
C TYR A 28 17.87 -10.80 -4.27
N ASP A 29 17.49 -11.67 -3.32
CA ASP A 29 18.26 -12.87 -3.00
C ASP A 29 18.26 -13.88 -4.15
N ARG A 30 17.15 -13.97 -4.91
CA ARG A 30 17.07 -14.89 -6.07
C ARG A 30 17.75 -14.37 -7.33
N TYR A 31 17.60 -13.08 -7.62
CA TYR A 31 18.02 -12.51 -8.90
C TYR A 31 19.30 -11.68 -8.79
N HIS A 32 19.74 -11.29 -7.59
CA HIS A 32 20.90 -10.44 -7.32
C HIS A 32 20.98 -9.17 -8.18
N THR A 33 19.84 -8.68 -8.68
CA THR A 33 19.74 -7.46 -9.48
C THR A 33 18.80 -6.47 -8.79
N ARG A 34 19.04 -5.17 -8.98
CA ARG A 34 18.16 -4.10 -8.47
C ARG A 34 17.40 -3.37 -9.57
N ILE A 35 17.52 -3.87 -10.80
CA ILE A 35 17.00 -3.21 -11.99
C ILE A 35 15.61 -3.79 -12.27
N LEU A 36 14.59 -2.94 -12.15
CA LEU A 36 13.17 -3.32 -12.30
C LEU A 36 12.85 -3.97 -13.65
N TYR A 37 13.56 -3.59 -14.72
CA TYR A 37 13.37 -4.12 -16.06
C TYR A 37 13.59 -5.63 -16.19
N TYR A 38 14.35 -6.27 -15.28
CA TYR A 38 14.55 -7.72 -15.30
C TYR A 38 13.46 -8.50 -14.56
N TYR A 39 12.62 -7.83 -13.77
CA TYR A 39 11.53 -8.46 -13.02
C TYR A 39 10.27 -8.59 -13.89
N GLY A 40 10.32 -9.50 -14.86
CA GLY A 40 9.20 -9.85 -15.74
C GLY A 40 8.75 -11.30 -15.58
N GLY A 41 7.46 -11.58 -15.74
CA GLY A 41 6.95 -12.96 -15.79
C GLY A 41 6.98 -13.72 -14.44
N LEU A 42 7.00 -13.00 -13.31
CA LEU A 42 7.02 -13.58 -11.96
C LEU A 42 5.89 -14.59 -11.70
N VAL A 43 4.72 -14.39 -12.33
CA VAL A 43 3.57 -15.30 -12.21
C VAL A 43 3.90 -16.72 -12.69
N ASN A 44 4.74 -16.85 -13.72
CA ASN A 44 5.09 -18.15 -14.30
C ASN A 44 6.14 -18.89 -13.46
N VAL A 45 7.08 -18.17 -12.86
CA VAL A 45 8.21 -18.74 -12.11
C VAL A 45 7.84 -18.94 -10.63
N MET A 46 7.08 -18.01 -10.06
CA MET A 46 6.73 -17.95 -8.64
C MET A 46 5.26 -17.51 -8.45
N PRO A 47 4.28 -18.38 -8.77
CA PRO A 47 2.85 -18.03 -8.73
C PRO A 47 2.36 -17.67 -7.32
N ILE A 48 2.76 -18.44 -6.30
CA ILE A 48 2.36 -18.20 -4.90
C ILE A 48 2.93 -16.87 -4.39
N PHE A 49 4.19 -16.57 -4.71
CA PHE A 49 4.81 -15.29 -4.36
C PHE A 49 4.09 -14.14 -5.05
N SER A 50 3.73 -14.29 -6.32
CA SER A 50 3.04 -13.24 -7.09
C SER A 50 1.67 -12.90 -6.48
N ILE A 51 0.92 -13.91 -6.02
CA ILE A 51 -0.36 -13.69 -5.32
C ILE A 51 -0.14 -12.95 -4.00
N VAL A 52 0.80 -13.41 -3.18
CA VAL A 52 1.11 -12.78 -1.88
C VAL A 52 1.59 -11.34 -2.07
N PHE A 53 2.47 -11.10 -3.03
CA PHE A 53 2.98 -9.78 -3.39
C PHE A 53 1.85 -8.85 -3.84
N LEU A 54 0.94 -9.35 -4.68
CA LEU A 54 -0.24 -8.60 -5.13
C LEU A 54 -1.16 -8.24 -3.95
N ILE A 55 -1.41 -9.16 -3.01
CA ILE A 55 -2.22 -8.86 -1.80
C ILE A 55 -1.59 -7.72 -0.98
N PHE A 56 -0.27 -7.72 -0.80
CA PHE A 56 0.41 -6.65 -0.07
C PHE A 56 0.42 -5.32 -0.83
N ILE A 57 0.55 -5.33 -2.16
CA ILE A 57 0.39 -4.13 -3.00
C ILE A 57 -1.02 -3.56 -2.86
N LEU A 58 -2.06 -4.40 -3.00
CA LEU A 58 -3.46 -3.99 -2.82
C LEU A 58 -3.69 -3.40 -1.42
N SER A 59 -3.06 -3.97 -0.41
CA SER A 59 -3.14 -3.46 0.97
C SER A 59 -2.44 -2.11 1.12
N ASN A 60 -1.34 -1.87 0.40
CA ASN A 60 -0.57 -0.63 0.46
C ASN A 60 -1.29 0.55 -0.20
N MET A 61 -2.09 0.31 -1.24
CA MET A 61 -2.89 1.36 -1.89
C MET A 61 -4.24 1.63 -1.23
N GLY A 62 -4.52 1.00 -0.09
CA GLY A 62 -5.79 1.16 0.60
C GLY A 62 -6.97 0.54 -0.15
N PHE A 63 -6.81 -0.63 -0.78
CA PHE A 63 -7.95 -1.32 -1.42
C PHE A 63 -9.06 -1.62 -0.42
N PRO A 64 -10.36 -1.44 -0.78
CA PRO A 64 -11.47 -1.74 0.10
C PRO A 64 -11.42 -3.18 0.62
N GLY A 65 -11.48 -3.34 1.94
CA GLY A 65 -11.35 -4.64 2.63
C GLY A 65 -9.97 -4.89 3.24
N THR A 66 -9.01 -3.97 3.05
CA THR A 66 -7.68 -4.03 3.70
C THR A 66 -7.62 -3.11 4.93
N SER A 67 -6.64 -3.35 5.80
CA SER A 67 -6.47 -2.57 7.03
C SER A 67 -6.07 -1.11 6.78
N GLY A 68 -5.31 -0.85 5.70
CA GLY A 68 -4.92 0.51 5.29
C GLY A 68 -6.11 1.39 4.94
N PHE A 69 -7.10 0.83 4.24
CA PHE A 69 -8.31 1.54 3.83
C PHE A 69 -9.11 2.10 5.00
N VAL A 70 -9.23 1.34 6.09
CA VAL A 70 -9.98 1.76 7.29
C VAL A 70 -9.32 2.99 7.91
N GLY A 71 -7.99 3.00 8.05
CA GLY A 71 -7.25 4.14 8.58
C GLY A 71 -7.40 5.39 7.70
N GLU A 72 -7.26 5.21 6.39
CA GLU A 72 -7.36 6.27 5.40
C GLU A 72 -8.74 6.94 5.36
N ILE A 73 -9.82 6.17 5.38
CA ILE A 73 -11.19 6.71 5.41
C ILE A 73 -11.46 7.50 6.69
N LEU A 74 -11.07 6.96 7.85
CA LEU A 74 -11.29 7.63 9.14
C LEU A 74 -10.59 9.00 9.18
N ILE A 75 -9.39 9.08 8.59
CA ILE A 75 -8.65 10.32 8.43
C ILE A 75 -9.37 11.26 7.45
N LEU A 76 -9.79 10.77 6.27
CA LEU A 76 -10.52 11.56 5.29
C LEU A 76 -11.80 12.18 5.84
N ILE A 77 -12.62 11.39 6.54
CA ILE A 77 -13.87 11.86 7.17
C ILE A 77 -13.57 12.97 8.18
N SER A 78 -12.48 12.84 8.93
CA SER A 78 -12.07 13.84 9.93
C SER A 78 -11.59 15.14 9.30
N PHE A 79 -10.92 15.08 8.15
CA PHE A 79 -10.52 16.27 7.41
C PHE A 79 -11.69 16.90 6.63
N PHE A 80 -12.65 16.10 6.19
CA PHE A 80 -13.85 16.59 5.51
C PHE A 80 -14.68 17.50 6.41
N SER A 81 -14.80 17.17 7.71
CA SER A 81 -15.48 18.04 8.69
C SER A 81 -14.68 19.29 9.08
N PHE A 82 -13.36 19.29 8.89
CA PHE A 82 -12.50 20.43 9.19
C PHE A 82 -12.41 21.42 8.03
N ASN A 83 -12.06 20.96 6.82
CA ASN A 83 -11.91 21.79 5.63
C ASN A 83 -12.02 20.98 4.33
N ILE A 84 -13.04 21.29 3.52
CA ILE A 84 -13.29 20.61 2.23
C ILE A 84 -12.10 20.73 1.26
N LYS A 85 -11.44 21.88 1.21
CA LYS A 85 -10.31 22.13 0.29
C LYS A 85 -9.13 21.22 0.60
N VAL A 86 -8.83 21.02 1.89
CA VAL A 86 -7.75 20.14 2.34
C VAL A 86 -8.11 18.68 2.07
N SER A 87 -9.37 18.30 2.31
CA SER A 87 -9.86 16.95 2.01
C SER A 87 -9.74 16.59 0.52
N PHE A 88 -9.95 17.55 -0.40
CA PHE A 88 -9.75 17.33 -1.83
C PHE A 88 -8.29 17.05 -2.21
N PHE A 89 -7.34 17.77 -1.61
CA PHE A 89 -5.91 17.47 -1.81
C PHE A 89 -5.54 16.09 -1.24
N LEU A 90 -6.08 15.73 -0.08
CA LEU A 90 -5.85 14.42 0.53
C LEU A 90 -6.41 13.27 -0.32
N SER A 91 -7.62 13.39 -0.85
CA SER A 91 -8.19 12.36 -1.73
C SER A 91 -7.38 12.19 -3.03
N SER A 92 -6.85 13.29 -3.59
CA SER A 92 -5.95 13.20 -4.75
C SER A 92 -4.68 12.42 -4.43
N SER A 93 -4.12 12.54 -3.22
CA SER A 93 -2.92 11.80 -2.81
C SER A 93 -3.15 10.28 -2.76
N MET A 94 -4.35 9.84 -2.39
CA MET A 94 -4.71 8.41 -2.42
C MET A 94 -4.74 7.86 -3.84
N VAL A 95 -5.27 8.64 -4.80
CA VAL A 95 -5.26 8.25 -6.23
C VAL A 95 -3.82 8.12 -6.74
N LEU A 96 -2.96 9.09 -6.43
CA LEU A 96 -1.54 9.05 -6.79
C LEU A 96 -0.82 7.83 -6.19
N SER A 97 -1.13 7.48 -4.94
CA SER A 97 -0.59 6.29 -4.27
C SER A 97 -0.98 5.00 -5.00
N ALA A 98 -2.25 4.87 -5.39
CA ALA A 98 -2.72 3.70 -6.15
C ALA A 98 -2.03 3.56 -7.50
N VAL A 99 -1.87 4.67 -8.24
CA VAL A 99 -1.19 4.67 -9.55
C VAL A 99 0.27 4.25 -9.44
N TYR A 100 0.99 4.67 -8.39
CA TYR A 100 2.39 4.28 -8.20
C TYR A 100 2.56 2.83 -7.73
N SER A 101 1.57 2.29 -7.01
CA SER A 101 1.66 0.95 -6.43
C SER A 101 1.36 -0.19 -7.41
N LEU A 102 0.59 0.08 -8.47
CA LEU A 102 0.21 -0.86 -9.52
C LEU A 102 1.27 -0.92 -10.62
#